data_AF-A0A8J3WDK3-F1
#
_entry.id   AF-A0A8J3WDK3-F1
#
_cell.length_a   1.000
_cell.length_b   1.000
_cell.length_c   1.000
_cell.angle_alpha   90.00
_cell.angle_beta   90.00
_cell.angle_gamma   90.00
#
_symmetry.space_group_name_H-M   'P 1'
#
loop_
_entity.id
_entity.type
_entity.pdbx_description
1 polymer ?
#
loop_
_entity_poly.entity_id
_entity_poly.type
_entity_poly.pdbx_seq_one_letter_code
_entity_poly.pdbx_strand_id
1 'polypeptide(L)'
;MYRSASALAVVATLLTPAPQPSPTPIPVEAGPPVTAPVLDLTAPVLDVQGRVLDIGERVATLDGSLTDESRGTERKITVAADVLFAFDRATLTAKARSRLAQAAKTLAAEAGGERVRIDGYTDTKGGDAYNLDLSRRRAQAVRQALERLLDGKGITFIVEGHGAADPVAPNTAPDGGDNPEGRARNRRVEIGFPG
;
A
#
# COMPACT_ATOMS: atom_id res chain seq x y z
N MET A 1 15.88 71.09 -8.39
CA MET A 1 15.26 70.81 -7.08
C MET A 1 15.67 69.40 -6.64
N TYR A 2 16.07 69.27 -5.36
CA TYR A 2 16.27 68.09 -4.49
C TYR A 2 15.66 66.73 -4.93
N ARG A 3 16.12 65.52 -4.56
CA ARG A 3 17.24 64.97 -3.75
C ARG A 3 17.19 63.44 -3.94
N SER A 4 18.32 62.76 -4.21
CA SER A 4 19.05 61.82 -3.33
C SER A 4 18.21 60.87 -2.44
N ALA A 5 18.42 59.56 -2.61
CA ALA A 5 18.35 58.56 -1.54
C ALA A 5 19.46 57.53 -1.74
N SER A 6 20.51 57.67 -0.94
CA SER A 6 21.64 56.76 -0.79
C SER A 6 21.29 55.68 0.24
N ALA A 7 21.56 54.41 -0.05
CA ALA A 7 21.56 53.34 0.94
C ALA A 7 23.00 52.99 1.30
N LEU A 8 23.39 53.28 2.55
CA LEU A 8 24.68 52.97 3.15
C LEU A 8 24.86 51.47 3.35
N ALA A 9 26.01 50.94 2.95
CA ALA A 9 26.52 49.64 3.36
C ALA A 9 27.06 49.73 4.80
N VAL A 10 26.60 48.86 5.69
CA VAL A 10 27.12 48.72 7.06
C VAL A 10 28.19 47.63 7.05
N VAL A 11 29.44 48.04 7.31
CA VAL A 11 30.58 47.15 7.53
C VAL A 11 30.54 46.68 8.98
N ALA A 12 30.35 45.37 9.20
CA ALA A 12 30.38 44.78 10.54
C ALA A 12 31.83 44.50 10.97
N THR A 13 32.36 45.31 11.88
CA THR A 13 33.63 45.09 12.57
C THR A 13 33.47 44.01 13.65
N LEU A 14 34.22 42.91 13.52
CA LEU A 14 34.26 41.84 14.51
C LEU A 14 35.04 42.31 15.74
N LEU A 15 34.34 42.56 16.85
CA LEU A 15 34.94 42.85 18.15
C LEU A 15 35.25 41.50 18.83
N THR A 16 36.54 41.15 18.95
CA THR A 16 36.97 39.97 19.71
C THR A 16 36.77 40.23 21.21
N PRO A 17 36.03 39.38 21.95
CA PRO A 17 35.89 39.53 23.39
C PRO A 17 37.21 39.24 24.11
N ALA A 18 37.53 40.04 25.14
CA ALA A 18 38.70 39.87 25.99
C ALA A 18 38.63 38.57 26.82
N PRO A 19 39.76 37.91 27.14
CA PRO A 19 39.78 36.70 27.94
C PRO A 19 39.27 36.98 29.37
N GLN A 20 38.27 36.23 29.82
CA GLN A 20 37.78 36.30 31.20
C GLN A 20 38.75 35.59 32.15
N PRO A 21 38.97 36.12 33.38
CA PRO A 21 39.79 35.44 34.39
C PRO A 21 39.11 34.13 34.83
N SER A 22 39.89 33.05 34.95
CA SER A 22 39.40 31.76 35.43
C SER A 22 38.84 31.89 36.87
N PRO A 23 37.66 31.33 37.17
CA PRO A 23 37.11 31.37 38.51
C PRO A 23 37.96 30.53 39.47
N THR A 24 38.25 31.06 40.66
CA THR A 24 38.89 30.33 41.74
C THR A 24 37.97 29.19 42.21
N PRO A 25 38.44 27.94 42.33
CA PRO A 25 37.60 26.85 42.82
C PRO A 25 37.18 27.10 44.27
N ILE A 26 35.88 27.06 44.53
CA ILE A 26 35.33 27.07 45.89
C ILE A 26 35.60 25.68 46.51
N PRO A 27 36.14 25.58 47.74
CA PRO A 27 36.29 24.29 48.41
C PRO A 27 34.92 23.61 48.57
N VAL A 28 34.75 22.42 47.99
CA VAL A 28 33.54 21.62 48.16
C VAL A 28 33.66 20.91 49.51
N GLU A 29 32.94 21.40 50.51
CA GLU A 29 32.79 20.71 51.79
C GLU A 29 31.96 19.43 51.55
N ALA A 30 32.58 18.28 51.77
CA ALA A 30 31.91 16.99 51.63
C ALA A 30 30.87 16.83 52.74
N GLY A 31 29.60 17.13 52.44
CA GLY A 31 28.49 16.83 53.32
C GLY A 31 28.41 15.34 53.66
N PRO A 32 27.79 14.96 54.79
CA PRO A 32 27.72 13.56 55.22
C PRO A 32 27.03 12.69 54.14
N PRO A 33 27.44 11.41 53.99
CA PRO A 33 26.88 10.54 52.96
C PRO A 33 25.38 10.36 53.17
N VAL A 34 24.59 10.90 52.25
CA VAL A 34 23.16 10.58 52.14
C VAL A 34 23.01 9.13 51.71
N THR A 35 22.64 8.27 52.65
CA THR A 35 22.28 6.88 52.35
C THR A 35 20.83 6.88 51.87
N ALA A 36 20.61 6.95 50.56
CA ALA A 36 19.29 6.73 49.99
C ALA A 36 18.95 5.23 50.09
N PRO A 37 17.74 4.84 50.54
CA PRO A 37 17.31 3.46 50.45
C PRO A 37 17.23 3.08 48.96
N VAL A 38 18.00 2.05 48.57
CA VAL A 38 17.85 1.42 47.25
C VAL A 38 16.48 0.73 47.27
N LEU A 39 15.52 1.28 46.53
CA LEU A 39 14.22 0.62 46.36
C LEU A 39 14.43 -0.62 45.49
N ASP A 40 14.29 -1.79 46.10
CA ASP A 40 14.33 -3.07 45.39
C ASP A 40 13.05 -3.21 44.55
N LEU A 41 13.14 -2.90 43.26
CA LEU A 41 12.04 -2.97 42.31
C LEU A 41 11.74 -4.43 41.96
N THR A 42 11.12 -5.17 42.89
CA THR A 42 10.61 -6.54 42.69
C THR A 42 9.27 -6.53 41.93
N ALA A 43 9.12 -5.67 40.92
CA ALA A 43 7.96 -5.71 40.05
C ALA A 43 8.04 -6.95 39.13
N PRO A 44 6.95 -7.71 38.95
CA PRO A 44 6.94 -8.77 37.95
C PRO A 44 7.19 -8.15 36.57
N VAL A 45 8.15 -8.71 35.84
CA VAL A 45 8.33 -8.38 34.42
C VAL A 45 7.04 -8.79 33.72
N LEU A 46 6.23 -7.80 33.32
CA LEU A 46 5.02 -8.04 32.56
C LEU A 46 5.45 -8.48 31.17
N ASP A 47 5.34 -9.78 30.88
CA ASP A 47 5.57 -10.30 29.54
C ASP A 47 4.50 -9.73 28.62
N VAL A 48 4.87 -8.72 27.83
CA VAL A 48 4.00 -8.15 26.82
C VAL A 48 3.87 -9.20 25.73
N GLN A 49 2.81 -10.01 25.81
CA GLN A 49 2.38 -10.92 24.74
C GLN A 49 1.87 -10.11 23.53
N GLY A 50 2.78 -9.39 22.89
CA GLY A 50 2.51 -8.69 21.65
C GLY A 50 2.22 -9.70 20.55
N ARG A 51 1.04 -9.62 19.94
CA ARG A 51 0.82 -10.29 18.66
C ARG A 51 1.66 -9.55 17.62
N VAL A 52 2.55 -10.26 16.94
CA VAL A 52 3.17 -9.73 15.71
C VAL A 52 2.06 -9.66 14.67
N LEU A 53 1.59 -8.46 14.36
CA LEU A 53 0.66 -8.22 13.26
C LEU A 53 1.48 -7.90 12.03
N ASP A 54 1.26 -8.64 10.94
CA ASP A 54 1.87 -8.30 9.66
C ASP A 54 1.38 -6.92 9.22
N ILE A 55 2.30 -5.94 9.22
CA ILE A 55 2.06 -4.63 8.64
C ILE A 55 2.16 -4.81 7.13
N GLY A 56 1.06 -4.53 6.43
CA GLY A 56 1.02 -4.56 4.97
C GLY A 56 1.17 -3.18 4.36
N GLU A 57 1.78 -3.11 3.18
CA GLU A 57 1.78 -1.92 2.34
C GLU A 57 0.57 -1.96 1.39
N ARG A 58 -0.06 -0.80 1.16
CA ARG A 58 -1.10 -0.67 0.13
C ARG A 58 -0.89 0.59 -0.68
N VAL A 59 -0.70 0.41 -1.99
CA VAL A 59 -0.61 1.49 -2.97
C VAL A 59 -1.84 1.43 -3.87
N ALA A 60 -2.49 2.56 -4.11
CA ALA A 60 -3.63 2.64 -5.01
C ALA A 60 -3.43 3.76 -6.03
N THR A 61 -3.93 3.53 -7.24
CA THR A 61 -4.01 4.59 -8.24
C THR A 61 -5.05 5.63 -7.80
N LEU A 62 -4.87 6.90 -8.17
CA LEU A 62 -5.80 7.98 -7.83
C LEU A 62 -7.25 7.71 -8.27
N ASP A 63 -7.43 6.97 -9.36
CA ASP A 63 -8.76 6.59 -9.86
C ASP A 63 -9.30 5.28 -9.25
N GLY A 64 -8.60 4.70 -8.27
CA GLY A 64 -8.97 3.46 -7.57
C GLY A 64 -8.96 2.21 -8.44
N SER A 65 -8.53 2.30 -9.71
CA SER A 65 -8.70 1.21 -10.68
C SER A 65 -7.67 0.10 -10.55
N LEU A 66 -6.56 0.36 -9.87
CA LEU A 66 -5.52 -0.61 -9.54
C LEU A 66 -5.07 -0.34 -8.12
N THR A 67 -5.09 -1.40 -7.32
CA THR A 67 -4.58 -1.46 -5.95
C THR A 67 -3.54 -2.55 -5.87
N ASP A 68 -2.42 -2.28 -5.23
CA ASP A 68 -1.32 -3.19 -5.00
C ASP A 68 -1.12 -3.30 -3.49
N GLU A 69 -1.30 -4.51 -2.97
CA GLU A 69 -1.26 -4.84 -1.54
C GLU A 69 -0.15 -5.86 -1.30
N SER A 70 0.78 -5.57 -0.40
CA SER A 70 1.78 -6.52 0.08
C SER A 70 1.52 -6.84 1.55
N ARG A 71 1.51 -8.13 1.90
CA ARG A 71 1.34 -8.60 3.27
C ARG A 71 2.29 -9.78 3.52
N GLY A 72 3.33 -9.54 4.31
CA GLY A 72 4.35 -10.54 4.59
C GLY A 72 5.08 -10.93 3.31
N THR A 73 4.89 -12.16 2.85
CA THR A 73 5.50 -12.69 1.62
C THR A 73 4.50 -12.89 0.48
N GLU A 74 3.28 -12.36 0.63
CA GLU A 74 2.24 -12.45 -0.40
C GLU A 74 1.92 -11.05 -0.90
N ARG A 75 1.88 -10.91 -2.23
CA ARG A 75 1.49 -9.68 -2.90
C ARG A 75 0.25 -9.91 -3.75
N LYS A 76 -0.62 -8.90 -3.77
CA LYS A 76 -1.90 -8.95 -4.47
C LYS A 76 -2.19 -7.66 -5.19
N ILE A 77 -2.30 -7.76 -6.51
CA ILE A 77 -2.70 -6.65 -7.38
C ILE A 77 -4.18 -6.83 -7.72
N THR A 78 -5.02 -5.91 -7.25
CA THR A 78 -6.44 -5.86 -7.59
C THR A 78 -6.67 -4.85 -8.69
N VAL A 79 -7.35 -5.25 -9.76
CA VAL A 79 -7.73 -4.37 -10.86
C VAL A 79 -9.24 -4.36 -11.05
N ALA A 80 -9.83 -3.17 -11.14
CA ALA A 80 -11.26 -3.01 -11.35
C ALA A 80 -11.69 -3.58 -12.71
N ALA A 81 -12.72 -4.43 -12.72
CA ALA A 81 -13.20 -5.08 -13.95
C ALA A 81 -13.81 -4.08 -14.94
N ASP A 82 -14.39 -2.99 -14.46
CA ASP A 82 -14.96 -1.93 -15.31
C ASP A 82 -13.88 -1.18 -16.12
N VAL A 83 -12.62 -1.22 -15.64
CA VAL A 83 -11.48 -0.69 -16.37
C VAL A 83 -10.91 -1.72 -17.33
N LEU A 84 -10.96 -3.00 -16.95
CA LEU A 84 -10.48 -4.09 -17.77
C LEU A 84 -11.41 -4.38 -18.96
N PHE A 85 -12.73 -4.34 -18.77
CA PHE A 85 -13.69 -4.86 -19.73
C PHE A 85 -14.81 -3.86 -20.02
N ALA A 86 -15.36 -3.95 -21.24
CA ALA A 86 -16.65 -3.35 -21.52
C ALA A 86 -17.78 -4.08 -20.76
N PHE A 87 -18.89 -3.40 -20.53
CA PHE A 87 -20.05 -3.95 -19.80
C PHE A 87 -20.43 -5.34 -20.32
N ASP A 88 -20.54 -6.29 -19.39
CA ASP A 88 -20.92 -7.69 -19.63
C ASP A 88 -20.06 -8.46 -20.66
N ARG A 89 -18.83 -7.99 -20.91
CA ARG A 89 -17.89 -8.62 -21.83
C ARG A 89 -16.63 -9.07 -21.10
N ALA A 90 -15.86 -9.92 -21.78
CA ALA A 90 -14.50 -10.33 -21.40
C ALA A 90 -13.45 -9.76 -22.37
N THR A 91 -13.84 -8.84 -23.27
CA THR A 91 -12.94 -8.16 -24.19
C THR A 91 -12.24 -7.01 -23.49
N LEU A 92 -10.90 -7.00 -23.54
CA LEU A 92 -10.07 -5.99 -22.88
C LEU A 92 -10.19 -4.62 -23.57
N THR A 93 -10.35 -3.57 -22.77
CA THR A 93 -10.36 -2.18 -23.25
C THR A 93 -8.95 -1.65 -23.55
N ALA A 94 -8.85 -0.47 -24.17
CA ALA A 94 -7.55 0.20 -24.33
C ALA A 94 -6.92 0.56 -22.97
N LYS A 95 -7.74 1.04 -22.01
CA LYS A 95 -7.28 1.36 -20.65
C LYS A 95 -6.79 0.11 -19.91
N ALA A 96 -7.42 -1.04 -20.16
CA ALA A 96 -7.00 -2.33 -19.63
C ALA A 96 -5.55 -2.65 -19.98
N ARG A 97 -5.13 -2.39 -21.22
CA ARG A 97 -3.74 -2.67 -21.66
C ARG A 97 -2.71 -1.91 -20.83
N SER A 98 -2.97 -0.64 -20.53
CA SER A 98 -2.06 0.17 -19.70
C SER A 98 -1.97 -0.36 -18.26
N ARG A 99 -3.12 -0.71 -17.66
CA ARG A 99 -3.15 -1.30 -16.30
C ARG A 99 -2.46 -2.66 -16.24
N LEU A 100 -2.71 -3.53 -17.22
CA LEU A 100 -2.07 -4.83 -17.30
C LEU A 100 -0.58 -4.74 -17.61
N ALA A 101 -0.13 -3.73 -18.37
CA ALA A 101 1.30 -3.47 -18.56
C ALA A 101 1.98 -3.04 -17.27
N GLN A 102 1.31 -2.25 -16.41
CA GLN A 102 1.82 -1.91 -15.09
C GLN A 102 1.91 -3.16 -14.19
N ALA A 103 0.86 -3.96 -14.14
CA ALA A 103 0.87 -5.23 -13.40
C ALA A 103 1.97 -6.19 -13.91
N ALA A 104 2.14 -6.30 -15.23
CA ALA A 104 3.19 -7.12 -15.83
C ALA A 104 4.61 -6.66 -15.46
N LYS A 105 4.85 -5.35 -15.32
CA LYS A 105 6.14 -4.83 -14.84
C LYS A 105 6.40 -5.27 -13.39
N THR A 106 5.42 -5.15 -12.50
CA THR A 106 5.54 -5.63 -11.12
C THR A 106 5.79 -7.13 -11.07
N LEU A 107 5.00 -7.92 -11.79
CA LEU A 107 5.19 -9.37 -11.89
C LEU A 107 6.58 -9.76 -12.40
N ALA A 108 7.08 -9.06 -13.43
CA ALA A 108 8.39 -9.32 -13.98
C ALA A 108 9.55 -8.96 -13.04
N ALA A 109 9.33 -8.02 -12.11
CA ALA A 109 10.33 -7.57 -11.15
C ALA A 109 10.33 -8.42 -9.88
N GLU A 110 9.15 -8.82 -9.41
CA GLU A 110 8.96 -9.36 -8.06
C GLU A 110 8.53 -10.83 -8.03
N ALA A 111 7.76 -11.32 -9.02
CA ALA A 111 7.19 -12.67 -8.94
C ALA A 111 8.21 -13.81 -9.17
N GLY A 112 9.48 -13.51 -9.49
CA GLY A 112 10.58 -14.49 -9.46
C GLY A 112 10.46 -15.72 -10.38
N GLY A 113 9.50 -15.77 -11.31
CA GLY A 113 9.19 -16.97 -12.10
C GLY A 113 8.30 -17.99 -11.37
N GLU A 114 7.62 -17.56 -10.31
CA GLU A 114 6.75 -18.40 -9.49
C GLU A 114 5.32 -18.56 -10.04
N ARG A 115 4.45 -19.18 -9.25
CA ARG A 115 3.04 -19.35 -9.54
C ARG A 115 2.28 -18.05 -9.27
N VAL A 116 1.61 -17.53 -10.29
CA VAL A 116 0.75 -16.36 -10.20
C VAL A 116 -0.72 -16.81 -10.28
N ARG A 117 -1.52 -16.49 -9.28
CA ARG A 117 -2.98 -16.72 -9.30
C ARG A 117 -3.70 -15.53 -9.90
N ILE A 118 -4.73 -15.80 -10.70
CA ILE A 118 -5.60 -14.80 -11.31
C ILE A 118 -7.04 -15.20 -10.99
N ASP A 119 -7.66 -14.43 -10.11
CA ASP A 119 -8.97 -14.69 -9.55
C ASP A 119 -9.98 -13.66 -10.05
N GLY A 120 -11.02 -14.14 -10.76
CA GLY A 120 -12.07 -13.29 -11.30
C GLY A 120 -13.31 -13.26 -10.41
N TYR A 121 -13.84 -12.06 -10.15
CA TYR A 121 -15.06 -11.84 -9.36
C TYR A 121 -16.09 -10.98 -10.12
N THR A 122 -17.37 -11.18 -9.79
CA THR A 122 -18.52 -10.38 -10.27
C THR A 122 -19.23 -9.70 -9.11
N ASP A 123 -20.24 -8.90 -9.43
CA ASP A 123 -21.26 -8.54 -8.45
C ASP A 123 -22.35 -9.61 -8.37
N THR A 124 -23.36 -9.39 -7.52
CA THR A 124 -24.47 -10.33 -7.29
C THR A 124 -25.59 -10.22 -8.33
N LYS A 125 -25.46 -9.41 -9.40
CA LYS A 125 -26.47 -9.37 -10.45
C LYS A 125 -26.27 -10.55 -11.39
N GLY A 126 -27.38 -11.19 -11.79
CA GLY A 126 -27.34 -12.40 -12.60
C GLY A 126 -27.34 -13.69 -11.76
N GLY A 127 -27.40 -14.84 -12.43
CA GLY A 127 -27.41 -16.14 -11.76
C GLY A 127 -26.01 -16.65 -11.44
N ASP A 128 -25.88 -17.49 -10.43
CA ASP A 128 -24.59 -17.99 -9.94
C ASP A 128 -23.75 -18.68 -11.03
N ALA A 129 -24.38 -19.56 -11.82
CA ALA A 129 -23.70 -20.25 -12.92
C ALA A 129 -23.20 -19.28 -14.01
N TYR A 130 -23.97 -18.22 -14.27
CA TYR A 130 -23.58 -17.17 -15.21
C TYR A 130 -22.38 -16.39 -14.69
N ASN A 131 -22.44 -15.97 -13.43
CA ASN A 131 -21.37 -15.20 -12.78
C ASN A 131 -20.07 -15.99 -12.68
N LEU A 132 -20.16 -17.29 -12.39
CA LEU A 132 -18.99 -18.18 -12.34
C LEU A 132 -18.30 -18.30 -13.70
N ASP A 133 -19.08 -18.49 -14.77
CA ASP A 133 -18.53 -18.54 -16.14
C ASP A 133 -17.93 -17.19 -16.57
N LEU A 134 -18.65 -16.09 -16.32
CA LEU A 134 -18.20 -14.75 -16.68
C LEU A 134 -16.89 -14.39 -15.97
N SER A 135 -16.80 -14.67 -14.67
CA SER A 135 -15.61 -14.35 -13.88
C SER A 135 -14.40 -15.17 -14.33
N ARG A 136 -14.60 -16.47 -14.62
CA ARG A 136 -13.57 -17.34 -15.19
C ARG A 136 -13.07 -16.85 -16.55
N ARG A 137 -13.99 -16.48 -17.46
CA ARG A 137 -13.61 -15.94 -18.79
C ARG A 137 -12.82 -14.64 -18.69
N ARG A 138 -13.20 -13.75 -17.76
CA ARG A 138 -12.47 -12.50 -17.49
C ARG A 138 -11.06 -12.78 -16.96
N ALA A 139 -10.92 -13.68 -16.00
CA ALA A 139 -9.62 -14.08 -15.47
C ALA A 139 -8.74 -14.71 -16.57
N GLN A 140 -9.31 -15.53 -17.45
CA GLN A 140 -8.60 -16.10 -18.60
C GLN A 140 -8.12 -15.03 -19.60
N ALA A 141 -8.94 -14.01 -19.87
CA ALA A 141 -8.54 -12.91 -20.76
C ALA A 141 -7.37 -12.10 -20.17
N VAL A 142 -7.35 -11.90 -18.84
CA VAL A 142 -6.23 -11.27 -18.14
C VAL A 142 -4.97 -12.13 -18.24
N ARG A 143 -5.06 -13.45 -17.99
CA ARG A 143 -3.93 -14.38 -18.18
C ARG A 143 -3.31 -14.22 -19.56
N GLN A 144 -4.12 -14.34 -20.62
CA GLN A 144 -3.63 -14.26 -22.01
C GLN A 144 -2.99 -12.91 -22.35
N ALA A 145 -3.43 -11.82 -21.71
CA ALA A 145 -2.81 -10.52 -21.88
C ALA A 145 -1.48 -10.43 -21.13
N LEU A 146 -1.40 -10.92 -19.89
CA LEU A 146 -0.17 -10.94 -19.12
C LEU A 146 0.90 -11.84 -19.76
N GLU A 147 0.52 -13.03 -20.23
CA GLU A 147 1.42 -13.94 -20.95
C GLU A 147 2.10 -13.25 -22.15
N ARG A 148 1.33 -12.46 -22.91
CA ARG A 148 1.85 -11.68 -24.05
C ARG A 148 2.72 -10.50 -23.65
N LEU A 149 2.51 -9.91 -22.47
CA LEU A 149 3.29 -8.77 -21.97
C LEU A 149 4.58 -9.21 -21.27
N LEU A 150 4.61 -10.44 -20.77
CA LEU A 150 5.74 -11.02 -20.04
C LEU A 150 6.69 -11.82 -20.93
N ASP A 151 6.41 -11.93 -22.23
CA ASP A 151 7.25 -12.57 -23.25
C ASP A 151 7.82 -13.95 -22.82
N GLY A 152 7.01 -14.74 -22.10
CA GLY A 152 7.40 -16.10 -21.70
C GLY A 152 8.45 -16.18 -20.59
N LYS A 153 8.52 -15.20 -19.66
CA LYS A 153 9.37 -15.19 -18.45
C LYS A 153 9.18 -16.36 -17.44
N GLY A 154 8.65 -17.51 -17.86
CA GLY A 154 8.57 -18.73 -17.05
C GLY A 154 7.51 -18.70 -15.94
N ILE A 155 6.64 -17.70 -15.90
CA ILE A 155 5.57 -17.61 -14.91
C ILE A 155 4.48 -18.66 -15.20
N THR A 156 4.09 -19.40 -14.17
CA THR A 156 2.98 -20.35 -14.24
C THR A 156 1.71 -19.69 -13.73
N PHE A 157 0.72 -19.49 -14.61
CA PHE A 157 -0.56 -18.90 -14.23
C PHE A 157 -1.57 -19.95 -13.78
N ILE A 158 -2.23 -19.68 -12.65
CA ILE A 158 -3.41 -20.41 -12.18
C ILE A 158 -4.60 -19.47 -12.31
N VAL A 159 -5.69 -19.92 -12.93
CA VAL A 159 -6.85 -19.06 -13.24
C VAL A 159 -8.09 -19.66 -12.63
N GLU A 160 -8.76 -18.88 -11.79
CA GLU A 160 -10.02 -19.27 -11.15
C GLU A 160 -11.09 -18.18 -11.32
N GLY A 161 -12.33 -18.63 -11.35
CA GLY A 161 -13.49 -17.75 -11.34
C GLY A 161 -14.31 -18.04 -10.09
N HIS A 162 -14.65 -17.00 -9.34
CA HIS A 162 -15.38 -17.11 -8.07
C HIS A 162 -16.83 -16.60 -8.14
N GLY A 163 -17.28 -16.13 -9.31
CA GLY A 163 -18.57 -15.47 -9.44
C GLY A 163 -18.73 -14.32 -8.43
N ALA A 164 -19.85 -14.30 -7.72
CA ALA A 164 -20.17 -13.27 -6.73
C ALA A 164 -19.67 -13.59 -5.30
N ALA A 165 -18.85 -14.63 -5.13
CA ALA A 165 -18.28 -14.99 -3.84
C ALA A 165 -17.29 -13.93 -3.33
N ASP A 166 -17.00 -13.98 -2.02
CA ASP A 166 -16.04 -13.12 -1.34
C ASP A 166 -16.18 -11.62 -1.69
N PRO A 167 -17.36 -11.01 -1.39
CA PRO A 167 -17.58 -9.59 -1.66
C PRO A 167 -16.68 -8.73 -0.77
N VAL A 168 -15.96 -7.79 -1.38
CA VAL A 168 -15.13 -6.79 -0.68
C VAL A 168 -15.95 -5.57 -0.26
N ALA A 169 -17.18 -5.45 -0.76
CA ALA A 169 -18.14 -4.43 -0.36
C ALA A 169 -19.59 -4.96 -0.44
N PRO A 170 -20.54 -4.41 0.34
CA PRO A 170 -21.94 -4.80 0.25
C PRO A 170 -22.51 -4.54 -1.15
N ASN A 171 -23.16 -5.54 -1.77
CA ASN A 171 -23.84 -5.36 -3.07
C ASN A 171 -25.20 -4.63 -2.93
N THR A 172 -25.73 -4.56 -1.71
CA THR A 172 -26.99 -3.90 -1.35
C THR A 172 -26.74 -2.87 -0.23
N ALA A 173 -27.61 -1.88 -0.14
CA ALA A 173 -27.65 -0.93 0.96
C ALA A 173 -28.35 -1.55 2.20
N PRO A 174 -28.21 -0.93 3.40
CA PRO A 174 -28.84 -1.46 4.62
C PRO A 174 -30.36 -1.60 4.57
N ASP A 175 -31.02 -0.81 3.71
CA ASP A 175 -32.47 -0.85 3.44
C ASP A 175 -32.87 -1.95 2.43
N GLY A 176 -31.91 -2.76 1.97
CA GLY A 176 -32.10 -3.78 0.94
C GLY A 176 -32.07 -3.22 -0.49
N GLY A 177 -31.88 -1.91 -0.65
CA GLY A 177 -31.76 -1.24 -1.94
C GLY A 177 -30.48 -1.59 -2.69
N ASP A 178 -30.42 -1.17 -3.94
CA ASP A 178 -29.27 -1.38 -4.82
C ASP A 178 -28.06 -0.54 -4.36
N ASN A 179 -26.85 -1.14 -4.29
CA ASN A 179 -25.61 -0.41 -3.95
C ASN A 179 -24.59 -0.45 -5.11
N PRO A 180 -24.65 0.51 -6.06
CA PRO A 180 -23.78 0.52 -7.24
C PRO A 180 -22.29 0.58 -6.93
N GLU A 181 -21.91 1.34 -5.90
CA GLU A 181 -20.51 1.54 -5.51
C GLU A 181 -19.91 0.26 -4.93
N GLY A 182 -20.67 -0.48 -4.12
CA GLY A 182 -20.24 -1.78 -3.61
C GLY A 182 -20.12 -2.82 -4.71
N ARG A 183 -21.09 -2.86 -5.64
CA ARG A 183 -21.00 -3.74 -6.81
C ARG A 183 -19.80 -3.44 -7.68
N ALA A 184 -19.49 -2.18 -7.93
CA ALA A 184 -18.33 -1.77 -8.70
C ALA A 184 -17.02 -2.26 -8.09
N ARG A 185 -16.91 -2.24 -6.75
CA ARG A 185 -15.75 -2.81 -6.03
C ARG A 185 -15.67 -4.33 -6.14
N ASN A 186 -16.80 -5.03 -6.15
CA ASN A 186 -16.84 -6.49 -6.26
C ASN A 186 -16.51 -6.99 -7.67
N ARG A 187 -16.85 -6.23 -8.71
CA ARG A 187 -16.42 -6.48 -10.10
C ARG A 187 -14.93 -6.21 -10.24
N ARG A 188 -14.10 -7.22 -9.97
CA ARG A 188 -12.64 -7.10 -9.94
C ARG A 188 -11.94 -8.37 -10.44
N VAL A 189 -10.66 -8.21 -10.79
CA VAL A 189 -9.72 -9.31 -10.97
C VAL A 189 -8.57 -9.11 -9.99
N GLU A 190 -8.28 -10.14 -9.21
CA GLU A 190 -7.13 -10.17 -8.29
C GLU A 190 -6.00 -10.99 -8.91
N ILE A 191 -4.77 -10.49 -8.79
CA ILE A 191 -3.56 -11.15 -9.27
C ILE A 191 -2.65 -11.35 -8.05
N GLY A 192 -2.58 -12.57 -7.54
CA GLY A 192 -1.81 -12.93 -6.34
C GLY A 192 -0.52 -13.67 -6.68
N PHE A 193 0.56 -13.36 -5.99
CA PHE A 193 1.85 -14.04 -6.15
C PHE A 193 2.73 -13.87 -4.90
N PRO A 194 3.65 -14.80 -4.64
CA PRO A 194 4.66 -14.63 -3.60
C PRO A 194 5.61 -13.49 -3.96
N GLY A 195 5.88 -12.60 -3.01
CA GLY A 195 6.68 -11.40 -3.23
C GLY A 195 7.06 -10.70 -1.94
#